data_AF-A0A2J8A7L6-F1
#
_entry.id   AF-A0A2J8A7L6-F1
#
_cell.length_a   1.000
_cell.length_b   1.000
_cell.length_c   1.000
_cell.angle_alpha   90.00
_cell.angle_beta   90.00
_cell.angle_gamma   90.00
#
_symmetry.space_group_name_H-M   'P 1'
#
loop_
_entity.id
_entity.type
_entity.pdbx_description
1 polymer ?
#
loop_
_entity_poly.entity_id
_entity_poly.type
_entity_poly.pdbx_seq_one_letter_code
_entity_poly.pdbx_strand_id
1 'polypeptide(L)'
;MLPGGGNPWGKDATHSLRRKSVLALSFGRAMSREIQRRPLLAKCAPTAVGFAFGDCLTQYMNRDQSRPLGGQWNFFRTGSMLCIGALCAGPILLSFNRWMDLAILPQAASSPLTGGVKFILDQVVGCFIWQFAYLTINPAYRQSALHLLESSSLRIEQTTRAARHAQHALAH
;
A
#
# COMPACT_ATOMS: atom_id res chain seq x y z
N MET A 1 -33.85 -26.53 -43.59
CA MET A 1 -32.68 -25.64 -43.48
C MET A 1 -33.08 -24.44 -42.61
N LEU A 2 -32.58 -24.39 -41.37
CA LEU A 2 -32.84 -23.28 -40.45
C LEU A 2 -31.68 -22.26 -40.57
N PRO A 3 -31.96 -20.95 -40.71
CA PRO A 3 -30.92 -19.95 -40.68
C PRO A 3 -30.52 -19.66 -39.22
N GLY A 4 -29.23 -19.83 -38.92
CA GLY A 4 -28.65 -19.56 -37.60
C GLY A 4 -28.61 -18.06 -37.31
N GLY A 5 -29.34 -17.64 -36.26
CA GLY A 5 -29.30 -16.30 -35.70
C GLY A 5 -28.00 -16.06 -34.93
N GLY A 6 -27.05 -15.36 -35.56
CA GLY A 6 -25.85 -14.86 -34.88
C GLY A 6 -26.17 -13.59 -34.09
N ASN A 7 -26.11 -13.67 -32.76
CA ASN A 7 -26.31 -12.54 -31.86
C ASN A 7 -25.23 -11.44 -32.08
N PRO A 8 -25.59 -10.22 -32.51
CA PRO A 8 -24.63 -9.16 -32.83
C PRO A 8 -24.01 -8.48 -31.59
N TRP A 9 -24.58 -8.69 -30.40
CA TRP A 9 -24.21 -7.98 -29.16
C TRP A 9 -22.84 -8.35 -28.55
N GLY A 10 -22.22 -9.47 -28.95
CA GLY A 10 -20.95 -9.93 -28.37
C GLY A 10 -19.67 -9.30 -28.97
N LYS A 11 -19.75 -8.75 -30.19
CA LYS A 11 -18.55 -8.30 -30.94
C LYS A 11 -18.12 -6.88 -30.58
N ASP A 12 -19.05 -6.01 -30.15
CA ASP A 12 -18.73 -4.60 -29.84
C ASP A 12 -18.08 -4.43 -28.46
N ALA A 13 -18.49 -5.25 -27.47
CA ALA A 13 -17.94 -5.20 -26.11
C ALA A 13 -16.45 -5.60 -26.07
N THR A 14 -16.06 -6.63 -26.83
CA THR A 14 -14.69 -7.12 -26.92
C THR A 14 -13.78 -6.14 -27.66
N HIS A 15 -14.27 -5.46 -28.71
CA HIS A 15 -13.51 -4.44 -29.43
C HIS A 15 -13.28 -3.17 -28.60
N SER A 16 -14.26 -2.76 -27.80
CA SER A 16 -14.15 -1.64 -26.85
C SER A 16 -13.13 -1.91 -25.74
N LEU A 17 -13.15 -3.11 -25.14
CA LEU A 17 -12.20 -3.51 -24.09
C LEU A 17 -10.75 -3.58 -24.62
N ARG A 18 -10.56 -4.08 -25.84
CA ARG A 18 -9.23 -4.15 -26.48
C ARG A 18 -8.65 -2.76 -26.78
N ARG A 19 -9.46 -1.80 -27.24
CA ARG A 19 -9.01 -0.42 -27.47
C ARG A 19 -8.61 0.28 -26.18
N LYS A 20 -9.37 0.09 -25.10
CA LYS A 20 -9.08 0.69 -23.78
C LYS A 20 -7.78 0.15 -23.18
N SER A 21 -7.53 -1.16 -23.30
CA SER A 21 -6.29 -1.79 -22.81
C SER A 21 -5.06 -1.40 -23.63
N VAL A 22 -5.19 -1.26 -24.95
CA VAL A 22 -4.09 -0.75 -25.81
C VAL A 22 -3.77 0.71 -25.49
N LEU A 23 -4.77 1.56 -25.23
CA LEU A 23 -4.56 2.95 -24.81
C LEU A 23 -3.92 3.05 -23.41
N ALA A 24 -4.31 2.19 -22.47
CA ALA A 24 -3.69 2.14 -21.15
C ALA A 24 -2.21 1.70 -21.24
N LEU A 25 -1.92 0.71 -22.09
CA LEU A 25 -0.55 0.24 -22.32
C LEU A 25 0.30 1.29 -23.05
N SER A 26 -0.24 2.00 -24.04
CA SER A 26 0.49 3.05 -24.76
C SER A 26 0.71 4.28 -23.90
N PHE A 27 -0.28 4.69 -23.12
CA PHE A 27 -0.14 5.76 -22.13
C PHE A 27 0.87 5.40 -21.05
N GLY A 28 0.82 4.17 -20.53
CA GLY A 28 1.81 3.64 -19.59
C GLY A 28 3.22 3.64 -20.16
N ARG A 29 3.40 3.28 -21.45
CA ARG A 29 4.70 3.34 -22.14
C ARG A 29 5.19 4.77 -22.39
N ALA A 30 4.30 5.69 -22.76
CA ALA A 30 4.63 7.11 -22.97
C ALA A 30 5.03 7.77 -21.65
N MET A 31 4.25 7.54 -20.59
CA MET A 31 4.59 7.93 -19.22
C MET A 31 5.92 7.33 -18.80
N SER A 32 6.17 6.04 -19.04
CA SER A 32 7.43 5.37 -18.69
C SER A 32 8.66 6.01 -19.36
N ARG A 33 8.57 6.40 -20.63
CA ARG A 33 9.67 7.09 -21.34
C ARG A 33 9.96 8.48 -20.79
N GLU A 34 8.94 9.25 -20.43
CA GLU A 34 9.13 10.59 -19.85
C GLU A 34 9.61 10.51 -18.39
N ILE A 35 9.11 9.50 -17.67
CA ILE A 35 9.51 9.17 -16.32
C ILE A 35 10.99 8.73 -16.25
N GLN A 36 11.50 8.00 -17.23
CA GLN A 36 12.92 7.63 -17.30
C GLN A 36 13.86 8.84 -17.38
N ARG A 37 13.38 9.99 -17.87
CA ARG A 37 14.17 11.24 -17.89
C ARG A 37 14.17 11.98 -16.56
N ARG A 38 13.29 11.60 -15.62
CA ARG A 38 13.10 12.27 -14.32
C ARG A 38 13.02 11.23 -13.20
N PRO A 39 14.16 10.79 -12.64
CA PRO A 39 14.21 9.70 -11.66
C PRO A 39 13.37 9.94 -10.40
N LEU A 40 13.13 11.21 -10.04
CA LEU A 40 12.20 11.60 -8.98
C LEU A 40 10.75 11.22 -9.31
N LEU A 41 10.27 11.55 -10.51
CA LEU A 41 8.90 11.19 -10.93
C LEU A 41 8.74 9.67 -11.06
N ALA A 42 9.81 8.97 -11.43
CA ALA A 42 9.82 7.52 -11.55
C ALA A 42 9.53 6.77 -10.26
N LYS A 43 9.86 7.36 -9.11
CA LYS A 43 9.48 6.80 -7.83
C LYS A 43 8.23 7.42 -7.26
N CYS A 44 8.13 8.75 -7.27
CA CYS A 44 7.02 9.42 -6.62
C CYS A 44 5.66 9.04 -7.23
N ALA A 45 5.56 8.90 -8.56
CA ALA A 45 4.27 8.58 -9.18
C ALA A 45 3.78 7.15 -8.85
N PRO A 46 4.59 6.08 -9.02
CA PRO A 46 4.18 4.74 -8.58
C PRO A 46 3.93 4.66 -7.07
N THR A 47 4.73 5.32 -6.24
CA THR A 47 4.51 5.35 -4.79
C THR A 47 3.19 6.05 -4.44
N ALA A 48 2.88 7.19 -5.05
CA ALA A 48 1.61 7.89 -4.86
C ALA A 48 0.41 7.03 -5.23
N VAL A 49 0.47 6.37 -6.39
CA VAL A 49 -0.57 5.44 -6.85
C VAL A 49 -0.68 4.26 -5.90
N GLY A 50 0.44 3.67 -5.46
CA GLY A 50 0.45 2.56 -4.52
C GLY A 50 -0.19 2.91 -3.18
N PHE A 51 0.08 4.10 -2.64
CA PHE A 51 -0.52 4.57 -1.39
C PHE A 51 -2.03 4.77 -1.52
N ALA A 52 -2.48 5.44 -2.58
CA ALA A 52 -3.90 5.63 -2.88
C ALA A 52 -4.61 4.29 -3.09
N PHE A 53 -3.99 3.38 -3.86
CA PHE A 53 -4.52 2.05 -4.10
C PHE A 53 -4.62 1.23 -2.82
N GLY A 54 -3.60 1.25 -1.96
CA GLY A 54 -3.62 0.56 -0.67
C GLY A 54 -4.76 1.05 0.24
N ASP A 55 -5.05 2.35 0.25
CA ASP A 55 -6.20 2.89 0.95
C ASP A 55 -7.53 2.44 0.32
N CYS A 56 -7.65 2.45 -1.01
CA CYS A 56 -8.83 1.94 -1.69
C CYS A 56 -9.10 0.47 -1.35
N LEU A 57 -8.05 -0.36 -1.34
CA LEU A 57 -8.14 -1.76 -0.97
C LEU A 57 -8.58 -1.92 0.49
N THR A 58 -8.03 -1.09 1.39
CA THR A 58 -8.41 -1.10 2.81
C THR A 58 -9.87 -0.70 3.01
N GLN A 59 -10.35 0.32 2.29
CA GLN A 59 -11.77 0.71 2.30
C GLN A 59 -12.66 -0.41 1.78
N TYR A 60 -12.25 -1.05 0.69
CA TYR A 60 -13.00 -2.16 0.11
C TYR A 60 -13.08 -3.36 1.04
N MET A 61 -11.97 -3.71 1.71
CA MET A 61 -11.93 -4.85 2.64
C MET A 61 -12.71 -4.58 3.93
N ASN A 62 -12.74 -3.33 4.40
CA ASN A 62 -13.48 -2.93 5.61
C ASN A 62 -14.88 -2.37 5.30
N ARG A 63 -15.39 -2.60 4.08
CA ARG A 63 -16.72 -2.11 3.70
C ARG A 63 -17.81 -2.85 4.46
N ASP A 64 -18.79 -2.12 4.92
CA ASP A 64 -20.02 -2.69 5.45
C ASP A 64 -20.89 -3.17 4.29
N GLN A 65 -21.14 -4.47 4.17
CA GLN A 65 -21.95 -4.99 3.06
C GLN A 65 -23.41 -4.51 3.12
N SER A 66 -23.86 -4.00 4.26
CA SER A 66 -25.24 -3.56 4.47
C SER A 66 -25.54 -2.14 3.96
N ARG A 67 -24.51 -1.30 3.71
CA ARG A 67 -24.73 0.10 3.26
C ARG A 67 -24.35 0.30 1.79
N PRO A 68 -25.01 1.23 1.07
CA PRO A 68 -24.69 1.52 -0.32
C PRO A 68 -23.25 2.03 -0.51
N LEU A 69 -22.64 1.60 -1.62
CA LEU A 69 -21.23 1.85 -1.96
C LEU A 69 -20.85 3.33 -1.87
N GLY A 70 -21.68 4.23 -2.39
CA GLY A 70 -21.34 5.66 -2.53
C GLY A 70 -21.10 6.41 -1.20
N GLY A 71 -21.63 5.92 -0.08
CA GLY A 71 -21.51 6.57 1.23
C GLY A 71 -20.33 6.11 2.08
N GLN A 72 -19.62 5.06 1.66
CA GLN A 72 -18.52 4.48 2.45
C GLN A 72 -17.12 4.89 1.97
N TRP A 73 -17.03 5.39 0.73
CA TRP A 73 -15.76 5.80 0.15
C TRP A 73 -15.35 7.17 0.68
N ASN A 74 -14.21 7.22 1.36
CA ASN A 74 -13.58 8.45 1.78
C ASN A 74 -12.51 8.87 0.77
N PHE A 75 -12.94 9.56 -0.29
CA PHE A 75 -12.05 10.06 -1.34
C PHE A 75 -11.03 11.09 -0.83
N PHE A 76 -11.39 11.87 0.20
CA PHE A 76 -10.46 12.83 0.82
C PHE A 76 -9.28 12.10 1.47
N ARG A 77 -9.54 10.98 2.15
CA ARG A 77 -8.49 10.14 2.74
C ARG A 77 -7.62 9.50 1.66
N THR A 78 -8.23 8.97 0.59
CA THR A 78 -7.49 8.41 -0.55
C THR A 78 -6.62 9.46 -1.23
N GLY A 79 -7.14 10.68 -1.44
CA GLY A 79 -6.39 11.79 -1.98
C GLY A 79 -5.24 12.23 -1.06
N SER A 80 -5.46 12.23 0.26
CA SER A 80 -4.41 12.50 1.24
C SER A 80 -3.30 11.45 1.17
N MET A 81 -3.65 10.17 1.03
CA MET A 81 -2.68 9.09 0.84
C MET A 81 -1.89 9.23 -0.45
N LEU A 82 -2.55 9.64 -1.55
CA LEU A 82 -1.88 9.95 -2.81
C LEU A 82 -0.84 11.05 -2.61
N CYS A 83 -1.22 12.15 -1.96
CA CYS A 83 -0.32 13.27 -1.68
C CYS A 83 0.85 12.87 -0.78
N ILE A 84 0.60 12.10 0.28
CA ILE A 84 1.66 11.58 1.17
C ILE A 84 2.61 10.67 0.39
N GLY A 85 2.07 9.80 -0.46
CA GLY A 85 2.86 8.94 -1.33
C GLY A 85 3.76 9.73 -2.29
N ALA A 86 3.23 10.80 -2.88
CA ALA A 86 3.96 11.65 -3.84
C ALA A 86 5.02 12.55 -3.17
N LEU A 87 4.66 13.21 -2.07
CA LEU A 87 5.43 14.29 -1.46
C LEU A 87 6.35 13.82 -0.34
N CYS A 88 6.00 12.74 0.36
CA CYS A 88 6.76 12.25 1.51
C CYS A 88 7.41 10.89 1.20
N ALA A 89 6.60 9.86 0.90
CA ALA A 89 7.10 8.50 0.75
C ALA A 89 8.03 8.36 -0.46
N GLY A 90 7.69 8.95 -1.61
CA GLY A 90 8.50 8.92 -2.83
C GLY A 90 9.92 9.44 -2.62
N PRO A 91 10.11 10.68 -2.12
CA PRO A 91 11.44 11.21 -1.83
C PRO A 91 12.21 10.41 -0.77
N ILE A 92 11.53 9.91 0.26
CA ILE A 92 12.15 9.09 1.31
C ILE A 92 12.65 7.76 0.71
N LEU A 93 11.80 7.04 -0.03
CA LEU A 93 12.16 5.78 -0.65
C LEU A 93 13.24 5.95 -1.72
N LEU A 94 13.24 7.06 -2.48
CA LEU A 94 14.32 7.36 -3.40
C LEU A 94 15.66 7.54 -2.65
N SER A 95 15.66 8.35 -1.59
CA SER A 95 16.86 8.60 -0.77
C SER A 95 17.36 7.30 -0.12
N PHE A 96 16.44 6.48 0.40
CA PHE A 96 16.73 5.18 0.99
C PHE A 96 17.38 4.23 -0.01
N ASN A 97 16.83 4.14 -1.23
CA ASN A 97 17.44 3.29 -2.26
C ASN A 97 18.81 3.79 -2.69
N ARG A 98 19.00 5.11 -2.83
CA ARG A 98 20.32 5.68 -3.11
C ARG A 98 21.32 5.35 -2.01
N TRP A 99 20.90 5.40 -0.74
CA TRP A 99 21.74 4.98 0.37
C TRP A 99 22.05 3.48 0.31
N MET A 100 21.07 2.60 0.03
CA MET A 100 21.31 1.17 -0.13
C MET A 100 22.31 0.87 -1.25
N ASP A 101 22.20 1.59 -2.37
CA ASP A 101 23.11 1.47 -3.51
C ASP A 101 24.55 1.84 -3.13
N LEU A 102 24.74 2.85 -2.26
CA LEU A 102 26.08 3.32 -1.87
C LEU A 102 26.67 2.56 -0.68
N ALA A 103 25.86 2.22 0.31
CA ALA A 103 26.32 1.75 1.61
C ALA A 103 26.27 0.23 1.78
N ILE A 104 25.23 -0.42 1.26
CA ILE A 104 25.00 -1.86 1.48
C ILE A 104 25.45 -2.67 0.26
N LEU A 105 25.10 -2.19 -0.94
CA LEU A 105 25.24 -2.97 -2.18
C LEU A 105 25.95 -2.16 -3.29
N PRO A 106 27.18 -1.65 -3.07
CA PRO A 106 27.90 -0.85 -4.06
C PRO A 106 28.24 -1.61 -5.34
N GLN A 107 28.30 -2.95 -5.29
CA GLN A 107 28.57 -3.82 -6.45
C GLN A 107 27.30 -4.50 -7.01
N ALA A 108 26.10 -3.98 -6.69
CA ALA A 108 24.79 -4.61 -6.92
C ALA A 108 24.40 -4.96 -8.36
N ALA A 109 25.18 -4.56 -9.36
CA ALA A 109 24.66 -4.41 -10.72
C ALA A 109 24.25 -5.72 -11.43
N SER A 110 24.57 -6.90 -10.89
CA SER A 110 24.47 -8.16 -11.66
C SER A 110 23.66 -9.30 -11.05
N SER A 111 23.20 -9.22 -9.79
CA SER A 111 22.53 -10.36 -9.12
C SER A 111 21.02 -10.13 -8.92
N PRO A 112 20.15 -11.05 -9.39
CA PRO A 112 18.71 -11.01 -9.12
C PRO A 112 18.37 -11.02 -7.62
N LEU A 113 19.18 -11.70 -6.82
CA LEU A 113 19.04 -11.74 -5.35
C LEU A 113 19.15 -10.33 -4.77
N THR A 114 20.12 -9.54 -5.24
CA THR A 114 20.32 -8.16 -4.80
C THR A 114 19.13 -7.28 -5.12
N GLY A 115 18.53 -7.46 -6.31
CA GLY A 115 17.26 -6.82 -6.66
C GLY A 115 16.11 -7.22 -5.73
N GLY A 116 15.99 -8.51 -5.42
CA GLY A 116 14.99 -9.04 -4.49
C GLY A 116 15.11 -8.46 -3.08
N VAL A 117 16.33 -8.38 -2.54
CA VAL A 117 16.59 -7.80 -1.21
C VAL A 117 16.22 -6.31 -1.19
N LYS A 118 16.62 -5.54 -2.20
CA LYS A 118 16.25 -4.12 -2.32
C LYS A 118 14.75 -3.94 -2.37
N PHE A 119 14.05 -4.77 -3.15
CA PHE A 119 12.59 -4.73 -3.24
C PHE A 119 11.93 -5.01 -1.88
N ILE A 120 12.36 -6.04 -1.15
CA ILE A 120 11.81 -6.35 0.18
C ILE A 120 12.03 -5.19 1.15
N LEU A 121 13.24 -4.62 1.19
CA LEU A 121 13.53 -3.48 2.06
C LEU A 121 12.70 -2.25 1.68
N ASP A 122 12.54 -1.98 0.39
CA ASP A 122 11.67 -0.91 -0.12
C ASP A 122 10.21 -1.10 0.32
N GLN A 123 9.69 -2.34 0.27
CA GLN A 123 8.34 -2.66 0.75
C GLN A 123 8.20 -2.49 2.28
N VAL A 124 9.21 -2.87 3.07
CA VAL A 124 9.18 -2.71 4.53
C VAL A 124 9.13 -1.24 4.91
N VAL A 125 9.99 -0.41 4.33
CA VAL A 125 10.00 1.04 4.58
C VAL A 125 8.70 1.68 4.08
N GLY A 126 8.24 1.30 2.88
CA GLY A 126 6.98 1.76 2.33
C GLY A 126 5.78 1.43 3.21
N CYS A 127 5.73 0.20 3.74
CA CYS A 127 4.69 -0.26 4.66
C CYS A 127 4.69 0.56 5.96
N PHE A 128 5.86 0.82 6.54
CA PHE A 128 5.96 1.64 7.76
C PHE A 128 5.44 3.07 7.54
N ILE A 129 5.85 3.72 6.45
CA ILE A 129 5.38 5.07 6.10
C ILE A 129 3.87 5.05 5.85
N TRP A 130 3.36 4.03 5.16
CA TRP A 130 1.94 3.87 4.89
C TRP A 130 1.14 3.71 6.19
N GLN A 131 1.58 2.86 7.13
CA GLN A 131 0.91 2.67 8.42
C GLN A 131 0.91 3.95 9.25
N PHE A 132 2.03 4.66 9.30
CA PHE A 132 2.13 5.94 10.01
C PHE A 132 1.21 7.00 9.41
N ALA A 133 1.18 7.10 8.08
CA ALA A 133 0.26 7.97 7.37
C ALA A 133 -1.20 7.61 7.69
N TYR A 134 -1.53 6.32 7.66
CA TYR A 134 -2.87 5.82 7.94
C TYR A 134 -3.32 6.12 9.37
N LEU A 135 -2.45 5.92 10.37
CA LEU A 135 -2.68 6.32 11.77
C LEU A 135 -2.91 7.82 11.93
N THR A 136 -2.23 8.63 11.12
CA THR A 136 -2.32 10.09 11.21
C THR A 136 -3.64 10.61 10.63
N ILE A 137 -4.06 10.08 9.48
CA ILE A 137 -5.22 10.59 8.72
C ILE A 137 -6.54 9.90 9.08
N ASN A 138 -6.51 8.67 9.61
CA ASN A 138 -7.70 7.90 9.94
C ASN A 138 -7.94 7.89 11.46
N PRO A 139 -8.83 8.75 12.00
CA PRO A 139 -9.04 8.85 13.44
C PRO A 139 -9.61 7.56 14.05
N ALA A 140 -10.47 6.84 13.31
CA ALA A 140 -11.03 5.57 13.80
C ALA A 140 -9.93 4.51 13.93
N TYR A 141 -9.03 4.42 12.95
CA TYR A 141 -7.90 3.50 13.02
C TYR A 141 -6.95 3.84 14.17
N ARG A 142 -6.68 5.13 14.37
CA ARG A 142 -5.88 5.63 15.51
C ARG A 142 -6.50 5.25 16.86
N GLN A 143 -7.81 5.41 17.02
CA GLN A 143 -8.51 5.02 18.25
C GLN A 143 -8.40 3.52 18.51
N SER A 144 -8.59 2.69 17.49
CA SER A 144 -8.41 1.23 17.62
C SER A 144 -6.99 0.86 18.01
N ALA A 145 -5.98 1.52 17.43
CA ALA A 145 -4.58 1.29 17.79
C ALA A 145 -4.29 1.66 19.25
N LEU A 146 -4.80 2.80 19.72
CA LEU A 146 -4.67 3.21 21.13
C LEU A 146 -5.32 2.21 22.09
N HIS A 147 -6.52 1.74 21.77
CA HIS A 147 -7.23 0.74 22.59
C HIS A 147 -6.47 -0.60 22.64
N LEU A 148 -5.83 -1.01 21.53
CA LEU A 148 -4.97 -2.21 21.51
C LEU A 148 -3.72 -2.04 22.36
N LEU A 149 -3.11 -0.85 22.37
CA LEU A 149 -1.95 -0.55 23.21
C LEU A 149 -2.33 -0.54 24.69
N GLU A 150 -3.45 0.08 25.04
CA GLU A 150 -3.96 0.13 26.41
C GLU A 150 -4.31 -1.28 26.93
N SER A 151 -5.05 -2.06 26.16
CA SER A 151 -5.40 -3.44 26.53
C SER A 151 -4.16 -4.35 26.66
N SER A 152 -3.14 -4.14 25.81
CA SER A 152 -1.87 -4.87 25.93
C SER A 152 -1.09 -4.48 27.18
N SER A 153 -1.05 -3.18 27.51
CA SER A 153 -0.41 -2.68 28.73
C SER A 153 -1.05 -3.27 29.99
N LEU A 154 -2.38 -3.27 30.07
CA LEU A 154 -3.12 -3.88 31.18
C LEU A 154 -2.83 -5.37 31.31
N ARG A 155 -2.75 -6.10 30.19
CA ARG A 155 -2.42 -7.53 30.19
C ARG A 155 -1.01 -7.79 30.72
N ILE A 156 -0.01 -7.02 30.26
CA ILE A 156 1.38 -7.15 30.73
C ILE A 156 1.47 -6.87 32.23
N GLU A 157 0.77 -5.84 32.72
CA GLU A 157 0.75 -5.50 34.13
C GLU A 157 0.13 -6.61 34.98
N GLN A 158 -1.01 -7.18 34.54
CA GLN A 158 -1.65 -8.31 35.20
C GLN A 158 -0.74 -9.54 35.26
N THR A 159 -0.08 -9.90 34.14
CA THR A 159 0.86 -11.02 34.10
C THR A 159 2.04 -10.79 35.04
N THR A 160 2.56 -9.56 35.09
CA THR A 160 3.67 -9.19 35.98
C THR A 160 3.27 -9.29 37.45
N ARG A 161 2.07 -8.81 37.82
CA ARG A 161 1.54 -8.93 39.18
C ARG A 161 1.34 -10.38 39.59
N ALA A 162 0.75 -11.21 38.73
CA ALA A 162 0.55 -12.63 39.00
C ALA A 162 1.88 -13.37 39.23
N ALA A 163 2.91 -13.07 38.41
CA ALA A 163 4.24 -13.64 38.57
C ALA A 163 4.87 -13.28 39.93
N ARG A 164 4.73 -12.02 40.37
CA ARG A 164 5.21 -11.59 41.70
C ARG A 164 4.48 -12.32 42.83
N HIS A 165 3.17 -12.47 42.75
CA HIS A 165 2.40 -13.20 43.75
C HIS A 165 2.81 -14.68 43.84
N ALA A 166 3.07 -15.34 42.70
CA ALA A 166 3.57 -16.71 42.67
C ALA A 166 4.96 -16.83 43.31
N GLN A 167 5.87 -15.87 43.07
CA GLN A 167 7.19 -15.84 43.69
C GLN A 167 7.11 -15.66 45.21
N HIS A 168 6.21 -14.78 45.70
CA HIS A 168 6.00 -14.61 47.13
C HIS A 168 5.40 -15.88 47.77
N ALA A 169 4.48 -16.57 47.09
CA ALA A 169 3.89 -17.80 47.59
C ALA A 169 4.89 -18.96 47.70
N LEU A 170 5.91 -19.02 46.83
CA LEU A 170 6.97 -20.04 46.89
C LEU A 170 8.06 -19.73 47.93
N ALA A 171 8.11 -18.50 48.44
CA ALA A 171 9.10 -18.08 49.44
C ALA A 171 8.64 -18.34 50.89
N HIS A 172 7.42 -18.82 51.09
CA HIS A 172 6.84 -19.21 52.38
C HIS A 172 6.67 -20.72 52.46
#